data_AF-A0A962VID2-F1
#
_entry.id   AF-A0A962VID2-F1
#
_cell.length_a   1.000
_cell.length_b   1.000
_cell.length_c   1.000
_cell.angle_alpha   90.00
_cell.angle_beta   90.00
_cell.angle_gamma   90.00
#
_symmetry.space_group_name_H-M   'P 1'
#
loop_
_entity.id
_entity.type
_entity.pdbx_description
1 polymer ?
#
loop_
_entity_poly.entity_id
_entity_poly.type
_entity_poly.pdbx_seq_one_letter_code
_entity_poly.pdbx_strand_id
1 'polypeptide(L)'
;HDQAELERALDLQPSLLGINNRNLRTFETRLDNTLNLLSDIPPDCLVVTESGIHTPQDVTLMRSHGVQAFLVGEAFMRAPEPGQKLAELFTLEPVA
;
A
#
# COMPACT_ATOMS: atom_id res chain seq x y z
N HIS A 1 2.70 11.33 1.68
CA HIS A 1 1.32 11.27 2.21
C HIS A 1 0.39 12.22 1.50
N ASP A 2 0.89 13.26 0.85
CA ASP A 2 0.13 14.19 0.04
C ASP A 2 0.96 14.60 -1.19
N GLN A 3 0.40 15.45 -2.04
CA GLN A 3 1.05 15.93 -3.25
C GLN A 3 2.38 16.65 -2.97
N ALA A 4 2.41 17.50 -1.95
CA ALA A 4 3.59 18.32 -1.64
C ALA A 4 4.77 17.45 -1.15
N GLU A 5 4.50 16.39 -0.41
CA GLU A 5 5.51 15.40 -0.06
C GLU A 5 5.93 14.54 -1.24
N LEU A 6 5.01 14.19 -2.15
CA LEU A 6 5.33 13.44 -3.36
C LEU A 6 6.32 14.22 -4.23
N GLU A 7 6.04 15.50 -4.54
CA GLU A 7 6.91 16.35 -5.35
C GLU A 7 8.34 16.38 -4.80
N ARG A 8 8.48 16.60 -3.48
CA ARG A 8 9.78 16.60 -2.79
C ARG A 8 10.47 15.24 -2.82
N ALA A 9 9.72 14.15 -2.80
CA ALA A 9 10.29 12.80 -2.88
C ALA A 9 10.77 12.49 -4.30
N LEU A 10 10.04 12.93 -5.33
CA LEU A 10 10.40 12.72 -6.73
C LEU A 10 11.67 13.46 -7.14
N ASP A 11 12.00 14.59 -6.50
CA ASP A 11 13.29 15.29 -6.68
C ASP A 11 14.51 14.39 -6.38
N LEU A 12 14.33 13.34 -5.55
CA LEU A 12 15.38 12.38 -5.22
C LEU A 12 15.52 11.25 -6.25
N GLN A 13 14.65 11.20 -7.26
CA GLN A 13 14.61 10.15 -8.28
C GLN A 13 14.60 8.73 -7.68
N PRO A 14 13.66 8.44 -6.75
CA PRO A 14 13.68 7.17 -6.04
C PRO A 14 13.30 6.01 -6.97
N SER A 15 14.01 4.89 -6.84
CA SER A 15 13.59 3.63 -7.48
C SER A 15 12.42 2.95 -6.76
N LEU A 16 12.13 3.36 -5.53
CA LEU A 16 11.05 2.85 -4.68
C LEU A 16 10.45 4.00 -3.87
N LEU A 17 9.12 4.13 -3.91
CA LEU A 17 8.39 5.14 -3.16
C LEU A 17 7.28 4.50 -2.31
N GLY A 18 7.29 4.77 -1.01
CA GLY A 18 6.22 4.39 -0.09
C GLY A 18 5.12 5.45 -0.05
N ILE A 19 3.87 5.04 -0.24
CA ILE A 19 2.70 5.89 0.02
C ILE A 19 1.95 5.35 1.22
N ASN A 20 2.03 6.09 2.30
CA ASN A 20 1.30 5.76 3.52
C ASN A 20 -0.09 6.41 3.49
N ASN A 21 -1.11 5.56 3.51
CA ASN A 21 -2.53 5.93 3.47
C ASN A 21 -3.05 6.47 4.81
N ARG A 22 -2.25 6.41 5.88
CA ARG A 22 -2.59 6.96 7.19
C ARG A 22 -2.16 8.42 7.28
N ASN A 23 -3.10 9.30 7.55
CA ASN A 23 -2.79 10.65 7.96
C ASN A 23 -2.21 10.65 9.38
N LEU A 24 -0.97 11.11 9.56
CA LEU A 24 -0.28 11.06 10.86
C LEU A 24 -0.80 12.08 11.89
N ARG A 25 -1.63 13.04 11.47
CA ARG A 25 -2.23 14.05 12.37
C ARG A 25 -3.62 13.62 12.85
N THR A 26 -4.43 13.02 11.98
CA THR A 26 -5.82 12.63 12.29
C THR A 26 -5.99 11.14 12.54
N PHE A 27 -5.00 10.32 12.16
CA PHE A 27 -5.05 8.85 12.13
C PHE A 27 -6.11 8.26 11.20
N GLU A 28 -6.78 9.08 10.39
CA GLU A 28 -7.66 8.59 9.32
C GLU A 28 -6.82 7.83 8.29
N THR A 29 -7.33 6.69 7.82
CA THR A 29 -6.66 5.88 6.80
C THR A 29 -7.55 5.77 5.57
N ARG A 30 -7.04 6.16 4.41
CA ARG A 30 -7.78 6.15 3.14
C ARG A 30 -6.91 5.63 2.00
N LEU A 31 -7.31 4.50 1.40
CA LEU A 31 -6.64 3.93 0.23
C LEU A 31 -6.66 4.86 -0.99
N ASP A 32 -7.67 5.72 -1.10
CA ASP A 32 -7.76 6.77 -2.13
C ASP A 32 -6.49 7.62 -2.21
N ASN A 33 -5.75 7.77 -1.11
CA ASN A 33 -4.54 8.58 -1.08
C ASN A 33 -3.47 8.05 -2.03
N THR A 34 -3.23 6.73 -2.02
CA THR A 34 -2.35 6.09 -3.01
C THR A 34 -2.88 6.33 -4.41
N LEU A 35 -4.16 6.04 -4.65
CA LEU A 35 -4.76 6.12 -5.99
C LEU A 35 -4.65 7.52 -6.61
N ASN A 36 -4.89 8.56 -5.81
CA ASN A 36 -4.85 9.95 -6.24
C ASN A 36 -3.43 10.43 -6.62
N LEU A 37 -2.39 9.80 -6.06
CA LEU A 37 -0.99 10.18 -6.28
C LEU A 37 -0.32 9.41 -7.43
N LEU A 38 -0.92 8.30 -7.89
CA LEU A 38 -0.30 7.41 -8.89
C LEU A 38 0.03 8.09 -10.21
N SER A 39 -0.81 9.02 -10.68
CA SER A 39 -0.62 9.66 -11.99
C SER A 39 0.65 10.48 -12.10
N ASP A 40 1.20 10.91 -10.97
CA ASP A 40 2.35 11.81 -10.91
C ASP A 40 3.65 11.05 -10.66
N ILE A 41 3.59 9.73 -10.48
CA ILE A 41 4.75 8.89 -10.19
C ILE A 41 5.30 8.31 -11.49
N PRO A 42 6.62 8.42 -11.73
CA PRO A 42 7.27 7.79 -12.87
C PRO A 42 7.03 6.26 -12.91
N PRO A 43 6.81 5.67 -14.09
CA PRO A 43 6.45 4.26 -14.23
C PRO A 43 7.58 3.29 -13.83
N ASP A 44 8.82 3.76 -13.74
CA ASP A 44 10.00 3.02 -13.29
C ASP A 44 10.20 3.05 -11.76
N CYS A 45 9.40 3.84 -11.04
CA CYS A 45 9.40 3.88 -9.58
C CYS A 45 8.48 2.79 -9.01
N LEU A 46 9.03 1.89 -8.19
CA LEU A 46 8.22 0.90 -7.48
C LEU A 46 7.40 1.56 -6.38
N VAL A 47 6.07 1.60 -6.54
CA VAL A 47 5.15 2.10 -5.51
C VAL A 47 4.83 1.02 -4.50
N VAL A 48 5.06 1.32 -3.21
CA VAL A 48 4.65 0.50 -2.07
C VAL A 48 3.50 1.20 -1.35
N THR A 49 2.30 0.61 -1.38
CA THR A 49 1.16 1.15 -0.59
C THR A 49 1.23 0.65 0.85
N GLU A 50 1.05 1.55 1.81
CA GLU A 50 1.16 1.27 3.25
C GLU A 50 -0.11 1.69 3.99
N SER A 51 -0.42 0.99 5.08
CA SER A 51 -1.60 1.22 5.94
C SER A 51 -2.96 1.00 5.25
N GLY A 52 -3.97 0.56 6.02
CA GLY A 52 -5.36 0.47 5.54
C GLY A 52 -5.70 -0.75 4.70
N ILE A 53 -4.77 -1.69 4.54
CA ILE A 53 -4.98 -2.93 3.79
C ILE A 53 -5.44 -4.01 4.78
N HIS A 54 -6.71 -4.37 4.73
CA HIS A 54 -7.33 -5.27 5.70
C HIS A 54 -8.08 -6.45 5.04
N THR A 55 -8.49 -6.28 3.79
CA THR A 55 -9.34 -7.22 3.06
C THR A 55 -8.75 -7.57 1.68
N PRO A 56 -9.09 -8.73 1.11
CA PRO A 56 -8.69 -9.08 -0.26
C PRO A 56 -9.17 -8.07 -1.32
N GLN A 57 -10.29 -7.38 -1.04
CA GLN A 57 -10.82 -6.31 -1.89
C GLN A 57 -9.89 -5.10 -1.92
N ASP A 58 -9.26 -4.74 -0.80
CA ASP A 58 -8.26 -3.65 -0.74
C ASP A 58 -7.05 -3.98 -1.61
N VAL A 59 -6.57 -5.22 -1.53
CA VAL A 59 -5.47 -5.71 -2.39
C VAL A 59 -5.89 -5.70 -3.86
N THR A 60 -7.08 -6.18 -4.17
CA THR A 60 -7.61 -6.22 -5.54
C THR A 60 -7.75 -4.82 -6.13
N LEU A 61 -8.24 -3.85 -5.33
CA LEU A 61 -8.35 -2.44 -5.71
C LEU A 61 -6.99 -1.86 -6.09
N MET A 62 -5.95 -2.11 -5.29
CA MET A 62 -4.60 -1.60 -5.56
C MET A 62 -3.98 -2.25 -6.78
N ARG A 63 -4.10 -3.58 -6.90
CA ARG A 63 -3.60 -4.33 -8.05
C ARG A 63 -4.26 -3.90 -9.36
N SER A 64 -5.56 -3.58 -9.34
CA SER A 64 -6.27 -3.11 -10.54
C SER A 64 -5.80 -1.73 -11.03
N HIS A 65 -5.12 -0.97 -10.17
CA HIS A 65 -4.48 0.31 -10.49
C HIS A 65 -2.95 0.20 -10.67
N GLY A 66 -2.42 -1.02 -10.79
CA GLY A 66 -1.00 -1.27 -11.05
C GLY A 66 -0.10 -1.22 -9.81
N VAL A 67 -0.65 -1.10 -8.59
CA VAL A 67 0.11 -1.15 -7.34
C VAL A 67 0.29 -2.60 -6.90
N GLN A 68 1.53 -3.09 -7.00
CA GLN A 68 1.86 -4.50 -6.78
C GLN A 68 2.61 -4.77 -5.47
N ALA A 69 3.16 -3.74 -4.82
CA ALA A 69 3.89 -3.86 -3.57
C ALA A 69 3.12 -3.25 -2.40
N PHE A 70 3.15 -3.94 -1.26
CA PHE A 70 2.33 -3.65 -0.09
C PHE A 70 3.18 -3.75 1.18
N LEU A 71 2.99 -2.82 2.11
CA LEU A 71 3.51 -2.92 3.47
C LEU A 71 2.33 -3.09 4.43
N VAL A 72 2.18 -4.30 4.97
CA VAL A 72 1.08 -4.68 5.85
C VAL A 72 1.64 -5.20 7.16
N GLY A 73 1.33 -4.52 8.27
CA GLY A 73 1.76 -4.91 9.61
C GLY A 73 0.59 -5.29 10.51
N GLU A 74 -0.22 -4.30 10.89
CA GLU A 74 -1.28 -4.44 11.89
C GLU A 74 -2.23 -5.62 11.65
N ALA A 75 -2.68 -5.82 10.41
CA ALA A 75 -3.59 -6.92 10.05
C ALA A 75 -2.99 -8.30 10.36
N PHE A 76 -1.68 -8.46 10.18
CA PHE A 76 -0.97 -9.71 10.45
C PHE A 76 -0.62 -9.85 11.92
N MET A 77 -0.17 -8.77 12.57
CA MET A 77 0.20 -8.80 13.99
C MET A 77 -0.97 -9.07 14.93
N ARG A 78 -2.20 -8.78 14.49
CA ARG A 78 -3.43 -9.08 15.24
C ARG A 78 -4.03 -10.45 14.92
N ALA A 79 -3.56 -11.11 13.88
CA ALA A 79 -4.07 -12.42 13.49
C ALA A 79 -3.48 -13.51 14.41
N PRO A 80 -4.27 -14.51 14.83
CA PRO A 80 -3.74 -15.66 15.56
C PRO A 80 -2.67 -16.41 14.77
N GLU A 81 -2.90 -16.53 13.45
CA GLU A 81 -2.02 -17.23 12.50
C GLU A 81 -1.68 -16.27 11.34
N PRO A 82 -0.60 -15.46 11.44
CA PRO A 82 -0.25 -14.43 10.45
C PRO A 82 -0.08 -14.98 9.03
N GLY A 83 0.47 -16.19 8.89
CA GLY A 83 0.64 -16.86 7.58
C GLY A 83 -0.69 -17.20 6.91
N GLN A 84 -1.69 -17.64 7.67
CA GLN A 84 -3.04 -17.88 7.14
C GLN A 84 -3.70 -16.56 6.72
N LYS A 85 -3.52 -15.50 7.52
CA LYS A 85 -4.04 -14.18 7.18
C LYS A 85 -3.40 -13.60 5.93
N LEU A 86 -2.09 -13.82 5.72
CA LEU A 86 -1.39 -13.47 4.49
C LEU A 86 -2.00 -14.20 3.28
N ALA A 87 -2.20 -15.52 3.39
CA ALA A 87 -2.80 -16.31 2.31
C ALA A 87 -4.22 -15.85 1.96
N GLU A 88 -5.05 -15.59 2.98
CA GLU A 88 -6.40 -15.02 2.82
C GLU A 88 -6.34 -13.66 2.10
N LEU A 89 -5.52 -12.73 2.61
CA LEU A 89 -5.47 -11.34 2.16
C LEU A 89 -5.02 -11.22 0.69
N PHE A 90 -4.11 -12.08 0.26
CA PHE A 90 -3.55 -12.06 -1.09
C PHE A 90 -4.11 -13.15 -2.01
N THR A 91 -5.14 -13.88 -1.56
CA THR A 91 -5.74 -15.02 -2.26
C THR A 91 -4.69 -15.99 -2.77
N LEU A 92 -3.68 -16.27 -1.94
CA LEU A 92 -2.64 -17.24 -2.25
C LEU A 92 -3.21 -18.63 -1.98
N GLU A 93 -2.97 -19.57 -2.90
CA GLU A 93 -3.17 -20.98 -2.59
C GLU A 93 -2.35 -21.33 -1.33
N PRO A 94 -2.87 -22.16 -0.40
CA PRO A 94 -2.12 -22.53 0.78
C PRO A 94 -0.76 -23.11 0.39
N VAL A 95 0.32 -22.61 1.00
CA VAL A 95 1.62 -23.24 0.90
C VAL A 95 1.53 -24.56 1.66
N ALA A 96 1.63 -25.67 0.94
CA ALA A 96 1.60 -27.04 1.46
C ALA A 96 2.80 -27.36 2.36
#